data_AF-A0A851EGC4-F1
#
_entry.id   AF-A0A851EGC4-F1
#
_cell.length_a   1.000
_cell.length_b   1.000
_cell.length_c   1.000
_cell.angle_alpha   90.00
_cell.angle_beta   90.00
_cell.angle_gamma   90.00
#
_symmetry.space_group_name_H-M   'P 1'
#
loop_
_entity.id
_entity.type
_entity.pdbx_description
1 polymer ?
#
loop_
_entity_poly.entity_id
_entity_poly.type
_entity_poly.pdbx_seq_one_letter_code
_entity_poly.pdbx_strand_id
1 'polypeptide(L)'
;YSNFIDDLRVYVRGGTGGMGYPNLGGEGGRGGDVWFVARERTTLKSISEKYPQKRFVAGTGANSSVKALKGEKGKDCEVHVPLGISVLDDDGKQIGELNAAGERFLAARGGLGGSLATNFLPCKGQRRTVHLDLKLIADVGLVGFPNAGKSSLLSKISHAKPEIANYAFTTIQPELGKIMYADYKQVGV
;
A
#
# COMPACT_ATOMS: atom_id res chain seq x y z
N TYR A 1 -1.03 -9.01 -23.81
CA TYR A 1 0.02 -7.97 -23.86
C TYR A 1 -0.53 -6.72 -23.19
N SER A 2 0.28 -6.06 -22.33
CA SER A 2 -0.01 -4.93 -21.41
C SER A 2 -1.11 -5.16 -20.36
N ASN A 3 -0.74 -5.72 -19.20
CA ASN A 3 -1.64 -5.69 -18.03
C ASN A 3 -0.83 -5.73 -16.72
N PHE A 4 0.28 -4.99 -16.71
CA PHE A 4 1.10 -4.74 -15.55
C PHE A 4 0.75 -3.32 -15.08
N ILE A 5 0.42 -3.19 -13.80
CA ILE A 5 -0.02 -1.93 -13.19
C ILE A 5 1.02 -1.61 -12.14
N ASP A 6 1.73 -0.50 -12.34
CA ASP A 6 2.88 -0.10 -11.52
C ASP A 6 2.50 1.00 -10.53
N ASP A 7 1.60 1.89 -10.94
CA ASP A 7 0.93 2.87 -10.08
C ASP A 7 -0.53 2.45 -9.86
N LEU A 8 -0.98 2.56 -8.61
CA LEU A 8 -2.38 2.44 -8.25
C LEU A 8 -2.78 3.55 -7.28
N ARG A 9 -3.50 4.55 -7.80
CA ARG A 9 -4.21 5.53 -6.97
C ARG A 9 -5.39 4.92 -6.22
N VAL A 10 -5.39 5.01 -4.89
CA VAL A 10 -6.44 4.46 -4.02
C VAL A 10 -6.92 5.49 -3.00
N TYR A 11 -8.21 5.45 -2.70
CA TYR A 11 -8.80 6.27 -1.65
C TYR A 11 -8.89 5.46 -0.36
N VAL A 12 -8.28 5.95 0.72
CA VAL A 12 -8.31 5.32 2.03
C VAL A 12 -9.03 6.20 3.05
N ARG A 13 -9.89 5.58 3.85
CA ARG A 13 -10.63 6.26 4.92
C ARG A 13 -10.73 5.39 6.17
N GLY A 14 -10.20 5.90 7.27
CA GLY A 14 -10.43 5.34 8.60
C GLY A 14 -11.89 5.42 9.01
N GLY A 15 -12.31 4.49 9.85
CA GLY A 15 -13.65 4.46 10.41
C GLY A 15 -13.92 5.70 11.26
N THR A 16 -15.16 6.17 11.28
CA THR A 16 -15.58 7.22 12.22
C THR A 16 -15.64 6.63 13.63
N GLY A 17 -15.35 7.42 14.66
CA GLY A 17 -15.64 7.01 16.04
C GLY A 17 -17.14 6.89 16.30
N GLY A 18 -17.51 6.10 17.30
CA GLY A 18 -18.87 6.00 17.81
C GLY A 18 -19.21 7.17 18.74
N MET A 19 -20.48 7.52 18.83
CA MET A 19 -21.00 8.56 19.70
C MET A 19 -20.97 8.12 21.17
N GLY A 20 -20.54 9.03 22.05
CA GLY A 20 -20.59 8.87 23.50
C GLY A 20 -21.98 9.18 24.05
N TYR A 21 -22.29 8.70 25.25
CA TYR A 21 -23.57 8.88 25.92
C TYR A 21 -23.39 9.80 27.13
N PRO A 22 -23.52 11.12 26.96
CA PRO A 22 -23.10 12.11 27.95
C PRO A 22 -23.79 11.95 29.31
N ASN A 23 -25.08 11.59 29.31
CA ASN A 23 -25.88 11.51 30.54
C ASN A 23 -25.43 10.40 31.50
N LEU A 24 -24.77 9.36 30.99
CA LEU A 24 -24.29 8.22 31.79
C LEU A 24 -22.77 8.06 31.71
N GLY A 25 -22.06 9.04 31.14
CA GLY A 25 -20.61 8.95 30.93
C GLY A 25 -20.19 7.86 29.94
N GLY A 26 -21.07 7.45 29.02
CA GLY A 26 -20.75 6.40 28.06
C GLY A 26 -19.71 6.83 27.02
N GLU A 27 -18.71 6.00 26.77
CA GLU A 27 -17.66 6.21 25.77
C GLU A 27 -18.00 5.48 24.46
N GLY A 28 -18.03 6.22 23.36
CA GLY A 28 -18.15 5.65 22.03
C GLY A 28 -16.91 4.87 21.62
N GLY A 29 -17.09 3.83 20.81
CA GLY A 29 -16.01 3.00 20.31
C GLY A 29 -15.12 3.73 19.31
N ARG A 30 -13.84 3.37 19.25
CA ARG A 30 -12.92 3.95 18.25
C ARG A 30 -13.24 3.42 16.85
N GLY A 31 -13.09 4.25 15.83
CA GLY A 31 -13.17 3.80 14.44
C GLY A 31 -12.03 2.84 14.07
N GLY A 32 -12.28 1.96 13.12
CA GLY A 32 -11.27 1.05 12.59
C GLY A 32 -10.19 1.79 11.79
N ASP A 33 -9.01 1.20 11.74
CA ASP A 33 -7.85 1.70 11.02
C ASP A 33 -7.73 1.02 9.65
N VAL A 34 -7.14 1.71 8.66
CA VAL A 34 -6.80 1.13 7.35
C VAL A 34 -5.31 0.84 7.30
N TRP A 35 -4.96 -0.42 7.04
CA TRP A 35 -3.59 -0.90 6.99
C TRP A 35 -3.26 -1.47 5.62
N PHE A 36 -2.10 -1.11 5.08
CA PHE A 36 -1.48 -1.86 3.98
C PHE A 36 -0.58 -2.93 4.58
N VAL A 37 -0.72 -4.16 4.11
CA VAL A 37 0.06 -5.31 4.58
C VAL A 37 0.79 -5.92 3.40
N ALA A 38 2.11 -5.90 3.46
CA ALA A 38 2.97 -6.53 2.46
C ALA A 38 2.79 -8.05 2.46
N ARG A 39 2.45 -8.63 1.30
CA ARG A 39 2.38 -10.07 1.11
C ARG A 39 3.07 -10.51 -0.16
N GLU A 40 3.83 -11.60 -0.04
CA GLU A 40 4.37 -12.33 -1.18
C GLU A 40 3.23 -12.83 -2.08
N ARG A 41 3.48 -12.86 -3.40
CA ARG A 41 2.54 -13.33 -4.44
C ARG A 41 1.28 -12.47 -4.66
N THR A 42 1.19 -11.28 -4.07
CA THR A 42 0.12 -10.31 -4.38
C THR A 42 0.59 -9.35 -5.47
N THR A 43 -0.25 -9.05 -6.47
CA THR A 43 0.04 -8.07 -7.53
C THR A 43 -0.91 -6.88 -7.42
N LEU A 44 -0.46 -5.68 -7.81
CA LEU A 44 -1.32 -4.48 -7.85
C LEU A 44 -2.55 -4.67 -8.75
N LYS A 45 -2.41 -5.47 -9.80
CA LYS A 45 -3.51 -5.87 -10.69
C LYS A 45 -4.62 -6.60 -9.94
N SER A 46 -4.27 -7.57 -9.09
CA SER A 46 -5.24 -8.31 -8.28
C SER A 46 -6.05 -7.38 -7.38
N ILE A 47 -5.41 -6.32 -6.85
CA ILE A 47 -6.09 -5.31 -6.03
C ILE A 47 -7.07 -4.50 -6.89
N SER A 48 -6.64 -4.04 -8.07
CA SER A 48 -7.51 -3.25 -8.95
C SER A 48 -8.70 -4.06 -9.48
N GLU A 49 -8.53 -5.36 -9.73
CA GLU A 49 -9.62 -6.26 -10.15
C GLU A 49 -10.58 -6.56 -8.99
N LYS A 50 -10.04 -6.81 -7.79
CA LYS A 50 -10.84 -7.12 -6.60
C LYS A 50 -11.62 -5.90 -6.08
N TYR A 51 -11.06 -4.70 -6.26
CA TYR A 51 -11.63 -3.44 -5.76
C TYR A 51 -11.77 -2.43 -6.90
N PRO A 52 -12.79 -2.55 -7.76
CA PRO A 52 -12.99 -1.67 -8.92
C PRO A 52 -13.19 -0.19 -8.53
N GLN A 53 -13.73 0.07 -7.33
CA GLN A 53 -13.90 1.43 -6.80
C GLN A 53 -12.62 2.01 -6.17
N LYS A 54 -11.54 1.21 -6.04
CA LYS A 54 -10.25 1.61 -5.42
C LYS A 54 -10.40 2.35 -4.09
N ARG A 55 -11.43 1.97 -3.31
CA ARG A 55 -11.85 2.65 -2.08
C ARG A 55 -11.83 1.68 -0.92
N PHE A 56 -10.98 1.99 0.07
CA PHE A 56 -10.81 1.20 1.29
C PHE A 56 -11.31 2.01 2.48
N VAL A 57 -12.36 1.51 3.12
CA VAL A 57 -13.00 2.17 4.26
C VAL A 57 -13.05 1.21 5.43
N ALA A 58 -12.47 1.61 6.56
CA ALA A 58 -12.55 0.83 7.79
C ALA A 58 -13.91 1.01 8.49
N GLY A 59 -14.25 0.06 9.36
CA GLY A 59 -15.52 0.02 10.07
C GLY A 59 -15.68 1.17 11.07
N THR A 60 -16.89 1.69 11.19
CA THR A 60 -17.24 2.71 12.19
C THR A 60 -17.25 2.09 13.60
N GLY A 61 -16.82 2.86 14.61
CA GLY A 61 -16.92 2.47 16.02
C GLY A 61 -18.37 2.46 16.48
N ALA A 62 -18.72 1.56 17.40
CA ALA A 62 -20.08 1.46 17.90
C ALA A 62 -20.41 2.61 18.87
N ASN A 63 -21.65 3.08 18.85
CA ASN A 63 -22.12 4.08 19.79
C ASN A 63 -22.27 3.47 21.18
N SER A 64 -21.99 4.23 22.22
CA SER A 64 -22.41 3.86 23.58
C SER A 64 -23.93 4.02 23.72
N SER A 65 -24.52 3.16 24.55
CA SER A 65 -25.95 3.16 24.85
C SER A 65 -26.17 2.97 26.35
N VAL A 66 -27.42 3.15 26.80
CA VAL A 66 -27.82 2.92 28.20
C VAL A 66 -27.47 1.50 28.67
N LYS A 67 -27.52 0.50 27.77
CA LYS A 67 -27.20 -0.90 28.08
C LYS A 67 -25.71 -1.23 27.97
N ALA A 68 -24.95 -0.44 27.21
CA ALA A 68 -23.54 -0.65 26.94
C ALA A 68 -22.82 0.69 26.92
N LEU A 69 -22.29 1.09 28.07
CA LEU A 69 -21.63 2.39 28.26
C LEU A 69 -20.31 2.49 27.48
N LYS A 70 -19.73 1.38 27.02
CA LYS A 70 -18.53 1.39 26.19
C LYS A 70 -18.80 0.80 24.82
N GLY A 71 -18.59 1.59 23.78
CA GLY A 71 -18.71 1.18 22.39
C GLY A 71 -17.53 0.32 21.94
N GLU A 72 -17.81 -0.66 21.10
CA GLU A 72 -16.80 -1.53 20.49
C GLU A 72 -15.99 -0.82 19.39
N LYS A 73 -14.72 -1.22 19.23
CA LYS A 73 -13.88 -0.74 18.13
C LYS A 73 -14.45 -1.20 16.79
N GLY A 74 -14.50 -0.29 15.82
CA GLY A 74 -14.81 -0.62 14.44
C GLY A 74 -13.79 -1.59 13.84
N LYS A 75 -14.23 -2.42 12.90
CA LYS A 75 -13.36 -3.41 12.24
C LYS A 75 -12.28 -2.72 11.41
N ASP A 76 -11.02 -3.12 11.60
CA ASP A 76 -9.89 -2.63 10.81
C ASP A 76 -9.97 -3.18 9.37
N CYS A 77 -9.50 -2.40 8.41
CA CYS A 77 -9.44 -2.78 7.00
C CYS A 77 -7.98 -3.04 6.62
N GLU A 78 -7.62 -4.31 6.46
CA GLU A 78 -6.31 -4.71 5.96
C GLU A 78 -6.37 -4.91 4.44
N VAL A 79 -5.50 -4.21 3.72
CA VAL A 79 -5.36 -4.27 2.27
C VAL A 79 -4.02 -4.91 1.97
N HIS A 80 -4.05 -6.08 1.32
CA HIS A 80 -2.83 -6.79 0.94
C HIS A 80 -2.21 -6.15 -0.29
N VAL A 81 -0.92 -5.82 -0.19
CA VAL A 81 -0.15 -5.18 -1.25
C VAL A 81 1.12 -5.98 -1.54
N PRO A 82 1.66 -5.95 -2.78
CA PRO A 82 2.95 -6.52 -3.11
C PRO A 82 4.10 -5.99 -2.23
N LEU A 83 5.22 -6.71 -2.26
CA LEU A 83 6.49 -6.25 -1.73
C LEU A 83 7.11 -5.17 -2.62
N GLY A 84 7.88 -4.26 -2.03
CA GLY A 84 8.58 -3.20 -2.75
C GLY A 84 7.68 -2.04 -3.15
N ILE A 85 6.59 -1.80 -2.40
CA ILE A 85 5.68 -0.68 -2.68
C ILE A 85 6.08 0.55 -1.90
N SER A 86 6.14 1.66 -2.62
CA SER A 86 6.20 3.00 -2.06
C SER A 86 4.80 3.58 -1.98
N VAL A 87 4.43 4.09 -0.81
CA VAL A 87 3.16 4.78 -0.62
C VAL A 87 3.44 6.27 -0.71
N LEU A 88 2.89 6.93 -1.72
CA LEU A 88 2.98 8.38 -1.92
C LEU A 88 1.65 9.06 -1.55
N ASP A 89 1.74 10.28 -1.03
CA ASP A 89 0.56 11.15 -0.87
C ASP A 89 0.15 11.79 -2.21
N ASP A 90 -0.99 12.48 -2.24
CA ASP A 90 -1.46 13.19 -3.45
C ASP A 90 -0.46 14.26 -3.94
N ASP A 91 0.38 14.78 -3.04
CA ASP A 91 1.47 15.73 -3.34
C ASP A 91 2.75 15.04 -3.91
N GLY A 92 2.74 13.72 -4.11
CA GLY A 92 3.89 12.94 -4.57
C GLY A 92 4.96 12.69 -3.49
N LYS A 93 4.72 13.13 -2.25
CA LYS A 93 5.63 12.88 -1.12
C LYS A 93 5.51 11.44 -0.65
N GLN A 94 6.64 10.73 -0.56
CA GLN A 94 6.66 9.40 0.03
C GLN A 94 6.33 9.45 1.53
N ILE A 95 5.26 8.77 1.91
CA ILE A 95 4.77 8.68 3.29
C ILE A 95 5.10 7.33 3.94
N GLY A 96 5.44 6.33 3.15
CA GLY A 96 5.81 5.01 3.63
C GLY A 96 6.38 4.12 2.54
N GLU A 97 6.97 3.01 2.96
CA GLU A 97 7.47 1.94 2.09
C GLU A 97 7.20 0.59 2.75
N LEU A 98 7.00 -0.44 1.93
CA LEU A 98 6.70 -1.79 2.36
C LEU A 98 7.62 -2.75 1.61
N ASN A 99 8.71 -3.16 2.26
CA ASN A 99 9.78 -3.94 1.64
C ASN A 99 9.84 -5.39 2.14
N ALA A 100 9.39 -5.63 3.38
CA ALA A 100 9.43 -6.95 3.98
C ALA A 100 8.06 -7.64 4.01
N ALA A 101 8.04 -8.96 3.88
CA ALA A 101 6.80 -9.74 3.99
C ALA A 101 6.20 -9.63 5.40
N GLY A 102 4.91 -9.33 5.46
CA GLY A 102 4.18 -9.12 6.72
C GLY A 102 4.32 -7.73 7.31
N GLU A 103 5.13 -6.85 6.71
CA GLU A 103 5.24 -5.45 7.11
C GLU A 103 3.89 -4.74 6.95
N ARG A 104 3.54 -3.90 7.93
CA ARG A 104 2.25 -3.21 7.98
C ARG A 104 2.45 -1.70 8.03
N PHE A 105 1.80 -1.00 7.12
CA PHE A 105 1.80 0.46 7.09
C PHE A 105 0.41 1.01 7.39
N LEU A 106 0.33 1.97 8.30
CA LEU A 106 -0.92 2.62 8.69
C LEU A 106 -1.29 3.70 7.67
N ALA A 107 -2.17 3.36 6.73
CA ALA A 107 -2.57 4.24 5.65
C ALA A 107 -3.55 5.34 6.11
N ALA A 108 -4.52 4.98 6.96
CA ALA A 108 -5.47 5.93 7.52
C ALA A 108 -5.90 5.54 8.93
N ARG A 109 -5.77 6.48 9.88
CA ARG A 109 -6.21 6.30 11.27
C ARG A 109 -7.72 6.39 11.41
N GLY A 110 -8.29 5.49 12.21
CA GLY A 110 -9.65 5.56 12.69
C GLY A 110 -9.86 6.72 13.66
N GLY A 111 -11.06 7.29 13.61
CA GLY A 111 -11.46 8.42 14.45
C GLY A 111 -11.63 8.00 15.90
N LEU A 112 -11.31 8.91 16.82
CA LEU A 112 -11.56 8.73 18.24
C LEU A 112 -13.06 8.64 18.52
N GLY A 113 -13.46 7.75 19.43
CA GLY A 113 -14.82 7.67 19.91
C GLY A 113 -15.16 8.82 20.86
N GLY A 114 -16.44 9.10 21.01
CA GLY A 114 -16.93 10.14 21.92
C GLY A 114 -16.62 9.79 23.36
N SER A 115 -15.78 10.57 24.03
CA SER A 115 -15.42 10.40 25.45
C SER A 115 -15.56 11.73 26.19
N LEU A 116 -15.34 11.73 27.50
CA LEU A 116 -15.34 12.98 28.29
C LEU A 116 -14.38 14.03 27.70
N ALA A 117 -13.22 13.60 27.18
CA ALA A 117 -12.23 14.48 26.56
C ALA A 117 -12.70 15.11 25.23
N THR A 118 -13.64 14.48 24.53
CA THR A 118 -14.19 14.97 23.27
C THR A 118 -15.62 15.49 23.40
N ASN A 119 -16.07 15.81 24.63
CA ASN A 119 -17.46 16.20 24.93
C ASN A 119 -18.48 15.18 24.38
N PHE A 120 -18.16 13.88 24.46
CA PHE A 120 -18.96 12.76 23.98
C PHE A 120 -19.23 12.76 22.45
N LEU A 121 -18.59 13.65 21.71
CA LEU A 121 -18.68 13.72 20.25
C LEU A 121 -17.61 12.84 19.58
N PRO A 122 -17.98 12.05 18.56
CA PRO A 122 -17.02 11.25 17.81
C PRO A 122 -16.19 12.11 16.87
N CYS A 123 -14.92 11.72 16.69
CA CYS A 123 -14.08 12.26 15.63
C CYS A 123 -14.23 11.45 14.34
N LYS A 124 -14.12 12.15 13.20
CA LYS A 124 -14.07 11.50 11.88
C LYS A 124 -12.72 10.80 11.72
N GLY A 125 -12.74 9.62 11.07
CA GLY A 125 -11.52 8.95 10.66
C GLY A 125 -10.77 9.76 9.60
N GLN A 126 -9.46 9.56 9.56
CA GLN A 126 -8.59 10.19 8.59
C GLN A 126 -8.98 9.72 7.19
N ARG A 127 -9.04 10.66 6.25
CA ARG A 127 -9.25 10.39 4.83
C ARG A 127 -8.08 10.93 4.05
N ARG A 128 -7.58 10.17 3.09
CA ARG A 128 -6.55 10.61 2.14
C ARG A 128 -6.62 9.77 0.88
N THR A 129 -6.10 10.32 -0.20
CA THR A 129 -5.84 9.58 -1.43
C THR A 129 -4.35 9.29 -1.45
N VAL A 130 -3.98 8.05 -1.75
CA VAL A 130 -2.57 7.64 -1.79
C VAL A 130 -2.30 6.92 -3.10
N HIS A 131 -1.08 7.07 -3.57
CA HIS A 131 -0.55 6.37 -4.73
C HIS A 131 0.32 5.21 -4.26
N LEU A 132 0.08 4.03 -4.80
CA LEU A 132 0.87 2.83 -4.54
C LEU A 132 1.76 2.60 -5.76
N ASP A 133 3.04 2.93 -5.61
CA ASP A 133 4.03 2.74 -6.67
C ASP A 133 4.87 1.50 -6.37
N LEU A 134 4.81 0.52 -7.26
CA LEU A 134 5.68 -0.65 -7.20
C LEU A 134 7.07 -0.26 -7.70
N LYS A 135 8.09 -0.39 -6.85
CA LYS A 135 9.48 -0.26 -7.28
C LYS A 135 9.81 -1.43 -8.20
N LEU A 136 9.90 -1.14 -9.50
CA LEU A 136 10.29 -2.12 -10.50
C LEU A 136 11.77 -2.47 -10.38
N ILE A 137 12.06 -3.71 -10.77
CA ILE A 137 13.41 -4.27 -10.79
C ILE A 137 14.22 -3.64 -11.93
N ALA A 138 13.58 -3.34 -13.07
CA ALA A 138 14.20 -2.78 -14.26
C ALA A 138 13.22 -1.87 -15.00
N ASP A 139 13.76 -0.82 -15.65
CA ASP A 139 13.01 0.10 -16.49
C ASP A 139 12.68 -0.51 -17.87
N VAL A 140 13.48 -1.49 -18.32
CA VAL A 140 13.32 -2.18 -19.62
C VAL A 140 13.47 -3.68 -19.45
N GLY A 141 12.58 -4.48 -20.05
CA GLY A 141 12.67 -5.95 -20.01
C GLY A 141 12.94 -6.57 -21.37
N LEU A 142 13.96 -7.42 -21.49
CA LEU A 142 14.27 -8.16 -22.72
C LEU A 142 13.43 -9.45 -22.83
N VAL A 143 12.49 -9.49 -23.78
CA VAL A 143 11.63 -10.66 -24.05
C VAL A 143 12.05 -11.35 -25.36
N GLY A 144 12.09 -12.68 -25.35
CA GLY A 144 12.46 -13.49 -26.52
C GLY A 144 12.64 -14.97 -26.21
N PHE A 145 12.86 -15.77 -27.25
CA PHE A 145 13.07 -17.22 -27.14
C PHE A 145 14.30 -17.58 -26.28
N PRO A 146 14.34 -18.78 -25.68
CA PRO A 146 15.57 -19.31 -25.10
C PRO A 146 16.67 -19.32 -26.18
N ASN A 147 17.90 -18.93 -25.82
CA ASN A 147 19.05 -18.76 -26.72
C ASN A 147 18.94 -17.64 -27.78
N ALA A 148 17.99 -16.72 -27.68
CA ALA A 148 17.93 -15.53 -28.55
C ALA A 148 19.07 -14.51 -28.30
N GLY A 149 20.11 -14.88 -27.54
CA GLY A 149 21.24 -14.01 -27.24
C GLY A 149 20.93 -12.88 -26.26
N LYS A 150 19.83 -12.95 -25.50
CA LYS A 150 19.41 -11.89 -24.56
C LYS A 150 20.49 -11.51 -23.54
N SER A 151 21.10 -12.50 -22.86
CA SER A 151 22.21 -12.25 -21.93
C SER A 151 23.47 -11.73 -22.62
N SER A 152 23.75 -12.16 -23.85
CA SER A 152 24.86 -11.61 -24.66
C SER A 152 24.61 -10.18 -25.11
N LEU A 153 23.36 -9.79 -25.34
CA LEU A 153 22.98 -8.43 -25.68
C LEU A 153 23.04 -7.53 -24.44
N LEU A 154 22.50 -8.00 -23.31
CA LEU A 154 22.55 -7.31 -22.02
C LEU A 154 24.00 -7.04 -21.59
N SER A 155 24.89 -8.04 -21.69
CA SER A 155 26.31 -7.89 -21.33
C SER A 155 27.09 -6.96 -22.26
N LYS A 156 26.67 -6.79 -23.53
CA LYS A 156 27.31 -5.85 -24.47
C LYS A 156 26.84 -4.42 -24.32
N ILE A 157 25.56 -4.21 -24.00
CA ILE A 157 24.97 -2.88 -23.86
C ILE A 157 25.17 -2.34 -22.44
N SER A 158 25.21 -3.23 -21.43
CA SER A 158 25.52 -2.81 -20.06
C SER A 158 27.00 -2.47 -19.92
N HIS A 159 27.26 -1.25 -19.46
CA HIS A 159 28.61 -0.82 -19.09
C HIS A 159 29.09 -1.42 -17.75
N ALA A 160 28.23 -2.16 -17.05
CA ALA A 160 28.51 -2.85 -15.80
C ALA A 160 28.39 -4.36 -15.98
N LYS A 161 29.08 -5.14 -15.13
CA LYS A 161 28.82 -6.59 -15.06
C LYS A 161 27.36 -6.79 -14.64
N PRO A 162 26.58 -7.62 -15.36
CA PRO A 162 25.22 -7.91 -14.96
C PRO A 162 25.20 -8.46 -13.54
N GLU A 163 24.44 -7.83 -12.66
CA GLU A 163 24.30 -8.27 -11.27
C GLU A 163 23.08 -9.19 -11.19
N ILE A 164 23.24 -10.35 -10.53
CA ILE A 164 22.14 -11.27 -10.27
C ILE A 164 21.42 -10.74 -9.02
N ALA A 165 20.22 -10.21 -9.20
CA ALA A 165 19.49 -9.62 -8.11
C ALA A 165 18.45 -10.58 -7.53
N ASN A 166 18.55 -10.82 -6.22
CA ASN A 166 17.67 -11.72 -5.48
C ASN A 166 16.47 -10.93 -4.92
N TYR A 167 15.47 -10.69 -5.75
CA TYR A 167 14.22 -10.08 -5.30
C TYR A 167 13.26 -11.12 -4.73
N ALA A 168 12.64 -10.80 -3.59
CA ALA A 168 11.76 -11.69 -2.85
C ALA A 168 10.47 -12.10 -3.60
N PHE A 169 10.20 -11.53 -4.78
CA PHE A 169 8.97 -11.76 -5.54
C PHE A 169 9.16 -12.46 -6.90
N THR A 170 10.40 -12.82 -7.29
CA THR A 170 10.66 -13.53 -8.54
C THR A 170 11.05 -15.00 -8.28
N THR A 171 10.44 -15.95 -8.99
CA THR A 171 10.85 -17.37 -8.97
C THR A 171 12.08 -17.65 -9.85
N ILE A 172 12.41 -16.72 -10.75
CA ILE A 172 13.60 -16.75 -11.61
C ILE A 172 14.45 -15.56 -11.21
N GLN A 173 15.76 -15.76 -11.02
CA GLN A 173 16.70 -14.67 -10.75
C GLN A 173 16.90 -13.86 -12.03
N PRO A 174 16.47 -12.58 -12.10
CA PRO A 174 16.75 -11.74 -13.25
C PRO A 174 18.23 -11.33 -13.27
N GLU A 175 18.80 -11.28 -14.47
CA GLU A 175 20.09 -10.63 -14.73
C GLU A 175 19.82 -9.15 -14.98
N LEU A 176 20.33 -8.28 -14.10
CA LEU A 176 20.18 -6.83 -14.22
C LEU A 176 21.41 -6.20 -14.86
N GLY A 177 21.19 -5.38 -15.89
CA GLY A 177 22.19 -4.52 -16.51
C GLY A 177 21.91 -3.04 -16.23
N LYS A 178 22.97 -2.25 -16.06
CA LYS A 178 22.88 -0.78 -16.04
C LYS A 178 23.39 -0.22 -17.35
N ILE A 179 22.61 0.64 -18.00
CA ILE A 179 22.99 1.35 -19.22
C ILE A 179 23.21 2.82 -18.85
N MET A 180 24.40 3.34 -19.15
CA MET A 180 24.69 4.78 -19.06
C MET A 180 24.64 5.39 -20.46
N TYR A 181 23.77 6.38 -20.64
CA TYR A 181 23.71 7.18 -21.85
C TYR A 181 24.76 8.31 -21.80
N ALA A 182 25.11 8.86 -22.96
CA ALA A 182 26.11 9.94 -23.08
C ALA A 182 25.68 11.24 -22.39
N ASP A 183 24.40 11.39 -22.06
CA ASP A 183 23.84 12.48 -21.24
C ASP A 183 23.84 12.16 -19.74
N TYR A 184 24.62 11.15 -19.30
CA TYR A 184 24.72 10.64 -17.92
C TYR A 184 23.42 10.07 -17.34
N LYS A 185 22.36 9.89 -18.14
CA LYS A 185 21.18 9.16 -17.67
C LYS A 185 21.49 7.68 -17.50
N GLN A 186 21.03 7.12 -16.39
CA GLN A 186 21.13 5.70 -16.07
C GLN A 186 19.76 5.06 -16.22
N VAL A 187 19.71 3.94 -16.94
CA VAL A 187 18.52 3.11 -17.11
C VAL A 187 18.85 1.69 -16.70
N GLY A 188 18.02 1.08 -15.85
CA GLY A 188 18.11 -0.32 -15.46
C GLY A 188 17.39 -1.22 -16.47
N VAL A 189 18.03 -2.29 -16.90
CA VAL A 189 17.50 -3.27 -17.87
C VAL A 189 17.58 -4.68 -17.29
#